data_AF-A0A7D5UX97-F1
#
_entry.id   AF-A0A7D5UX97-F1
#
_cell.length_a   1.000
_cell.length_b   1.000
_cell.length_c   1.000
_cell.angle_alpha   90.00
_cell.angle_beta   90.00
_cell.angle_gamma   90.00
#
_symmetry.space_group_name_H-M   'P 1'
#
loop_
_entity.id
_entity.type
_entity.pdbx_description
1 polymer ?
#
loop_
_entity_poly.entity_id
_entity_poly.type
_entity_poly.pdbx_seq_one_letter_code
_entity_poly.pdbx_strand_id
1 'polypeptide(L)'
;MGHNLVQVVLTLAAVSALSIPLRPSAEPMTLPAVFERSEPSEGCLLKRSEFKEHNNTAGGLQASCLQYQKQINEAFTKCSERAENVINALESKDFPSKDKTVQETGQPKQDGKETLQRLLEDWFDVGINDTERITEIKKEYKSIKEECDKKEKTRFGIYCEDCPENILGQAYGGTGPIRLCKLALERDRRSTNIRDVDLGGTLMHEMSHAISNTNDTGYGVTKCKNLKTRAAIQNAESYMFGALAATLGDNTGPSGEGG
;
A
#
# COMPACT_ATOMS: atom_id res chain seq x y z
N MET A 1 -32.51 23.21 -79.82
CA MET A 1 -33.08 22.48 -78.67
C MET A 1 -31.88 21.95 -77.90
N GLY A 2 -31.45 22.45 -76.75
CA GLY A 2 -32.17 23.01 -75.61
C GLY A 2 -31.80 22.15 -74.40
N HIS A 3 -30.90 22.63 -73.54
CA HIS A 3 -30.98 22.62 -72.06
C HIS A 3 -29.60 22.80 -71.39
N ASN A 4 -29.67 23.56 -70.30
CA ASN A 4 -28.61 24.10 -69.45
C ASN A 4 -27.84 23.03 -68.65
N LEU A 5 -26.62 23.36 -68.21
CA LEU A 5 -26.31 23.29 -66.78
C LEU A 5 -25.18 24.26 -66.42
N VAL A 6 -25.44 25.04 -65.37
CA VAL A 6 -24.54 25.99 -64.69
C VAL A 6 -23.80 25.23 -63.59
N GLN A 7 -22.51 25.48 -63.40
CA GLN A 7 -21.86 25.23 -62.11
C GLN A 7 -20.93 26.39 -61.74
N VAL A 8 -21.30 27.01 -60.62
CA VAL A 8 -20.63 28.10 -59.93
C VAL A 8 -19.42 27.55 -59.17
N VAL A 9 -18.24 28.14 -59.38
CA VAL A 9 -17.05 27.87 -58.56
C VAL A 9 -16.97 28.93 -57.47
N LEU A 10 -17.12 28.48 -56.23
CA LEU A 10 -16.94 29.23 -54.99
C LEU A 10 -15.63 28.77 -54.36
N THR A 11 -14.76 29.69 -53.92
CA THR A 11 -13.85 29.56 -52.75
C THR A 11 -13.04 30.86 -52.63
N LEU A 12 -13.42 31.76 -51.73
CA LEU A 12 -13.06 31.87 -50.31
C LEU A 12 -11.71 32.56 -50.08
N ALA A 13 -11.83 33.80 -49.65
CA ALA A 13 -10.77 34.75 -49.33
C ALA A 13 -9.92 34.29 -48.13
N ALA A 14 -8.64 34.68 -48.19
CA ALA A 14 -7.65 34.49 -47.15
C ALA A 14 -8.05 35.24 -45.86
N VAL A 15 -7.99 34.54 -44.72
CA VAL A 15 -8.11 35.14 -43.38
C VAL A 15 -6.72 35.23 -42.77
N SER A 16 -6.36 36.46 -42.38
CA SER A 16 -5.12 36.88 -41.76
C SER A 16 -4.79 36.10 -40.48
N ALA A 17 -3.52 35.71 -40.35
CA ALA A 17 -2.96 35.14 -39.13
C ALA A 17 -2.95 36.20 -38.01
N LEU A 18 -3.64 35.90 -36.91
CA LEU A 18 -3.54 36.62 -35.64
C LEU A 18 -2.47 35.95 -34.78
N SER A 19 -1.45 36.74 -34.43
CA SER A 19 -0.34 36.39 -33.54
C SER A 19 -0.85 35.97 -32.15
N ILE A 20 -0.63 34.71 -31.79
CA ILE A 20 -0.81 34.20 -30.43
C ILE A 20 0.54 34.39 -29.70
N PRO A 21 0.59 35.04 -28.53
CA PRO A 21 1.83 35.16 -27.77
C PRO A 21 2.29 33.79 -27.26
N LEU A 22 3.60 33.54 -27.37
CA LEU A 22 4.25 32.31 -26.92
C LEU A 22 3.86 31.99 -25.48
N ARG A 23 3.15 30.87 -25.31
CA ARG A 23 2.99 30.19 -24.03
C ARG A 23 4.38 29.67 -23.63
N PRO A 24 4.93 30.00 -22.45
CA PRO A 24 6.15 29.34 -22.00
C PRO A 24 5.87 27.84 -21.89
N SER A 25 6.76 27.05 -22.47
CA SER A 25 6.76 25.59 -22.40
C SER A 25 6.69 25.20 -20.93
N ALA A 26 5.56 24.66 -20.51
CA ALA A 26 5.47 23.93 -19.26
C ALA A 26 6.24 22.63 -19.49
N GLU A 27 7.55 22.67 -19.23
CA GLU A 27 8.28 21.44 -18.95
C GLU A 27 7.53 20.71 -17.84
N PRO A 28 7.16 19.43 -18.02
CA PRO A 28 6.56 18.68 -16.95
C PRO A 28 7.61 18.59 -15.84
N MET A 29 7.35 19.27 -14.72
CA MET A 29 8.06 18.99 -13.48
C MET A 29 7.88 17.50 -13.23
N THR A 30 8.95 16.75 -13.48
CA THR A 30 9.08 15.36 -13.07
C THR A 30 9.14 15.41 -11.55
N LEU A 31 7.97 15.24 -10.91
CA LEU A 31 7.91 14.85 -9.51
C LEU A 31 8.82 13.62 -9.36
N PRO A 32 9.68 13.54 -8.33
CA PRO A 32 10.49 12.35 -8.11
C PRO A 32 9.56 11.14 -8.08
N ALA A 33 9.75 10.28 -9.08
CA ALA A 33 9.10 9.00 -9.20
C ALA A 33 9.56 8.14 -8.02
N VAL A 34 8.59 7.46 -7.38
CA VAL A 34 8.80 6.37 -6.41
C VAL A 34 9.65 6.77 -5.19
N PHE A 35 8.99 6.97 -4.05
CA PHE A 35 9.70 7.05 -2.78
C PHE A 35 10.05 5.61 -2.40
N GLU A 36 11.16 5.09 -2.91
CA GLU A 36 11.84 3.99 -2.24
C GLU A 36 12.16 4.50 -0.84
N ARG A 37 11.54 3.89 0.18
CA ARG A 37 11.85 4.15 1.58
C ARG A 37 13.36 3.93 1.71
N SER A 38 14.12 5.01 1.89
CA SER A 38 15.54 4.90 2.21
C SER A 38 15.63 4.14 3.52
N GLU A 39 16.43 3.07 3.54
CA GLU A 39 16.57 2.16 4.67
C GLU A 39 16.84 2.95 5.95
N PRO A 40 15.89 3.05 6.89
CA PRO A 40 16.21 3.71 8.13
C PRO A 40 17.23 2.86 8.87
N SER A 41 18.37 3.46 9.22
CA SER A 41 19.44 2.78 9.98
C SER A 41 18.98 2.25 11.35
N GLU A 42 17.81 2.67 11.83
CA GLU A 42 17.26 2.32 13.14
C GLU A 42 15.91 1.58 13.12
N GLY A 43 15.32 1.28 11.94
CA GLY A 43 14.04 0.57 11.84
C GLY A 43 12.80 1.35 12.33
N CYS A 44 11.64 0.70 12.34
CA CYS A 44 10.35 1.24 12.82
C CYS A 44 10.05 0.87 14.28
N LEU A 45 10.82 -0.04 14.87
CA LEU A 45 10.62 -0.45 16.25
C LEU A 45 11.05 0.63 17.25
N LEU A 46 10.13 1.07 18.10
CA LEU A 46 10.41 1.99 19.20
C LEU A 46 11.35 1.36 20.23
N LYS A 47 12.34 2.12 20.71
CA LYS A 47 13.25 1.66 21.76
C LYS A 47 12.50 1.59 23.10
N ARG A 48 12.90 0.66 23.97
CA ARG A 48 12.29 0.49 25.31
C ARG A 48 12.39 1.74 26.19
N SER A 49 13.35 2.63 25.93
CA SER A 49 13.47 3.94 26.59
C SER A 49 12.33 4.90 26.20
N GLU A 50 11.85 4.83 24.96
CA GLU A 50 10.80 5.69 24.39
C GLU A 50 9.39 5.18 24.78
N PHE A 51 9.30 3.91 25.21
CA PHE A 51 8.06 3.29 25.70
C PHE A 51 7.38 4.07 26.85
N LYS A 52 8.14 4.83 27.66
CA LYS A 52 7.61 5.58 28.81
C LYS A 52 7.06 6.96 28.44
N GLU A 53 7.32 7.45 27.23
CA GLU A 53 6.85 8.78 26.78
C GLU A 53 5.37 8.76 26.39
N HIS A 54 4.83 7.57 26.10
CA HIS A 54 3.44 7.36 25.71
C HIS A 54 2.65 6.66 26.81
N ASN A 55 1.40 7.09 27.03
CA ASN A 55 0.51 6.44 27.96
C ASN A 55 -0.08 5.18 27.32
N ASN A 56 0.63 4.05 27.49
CA ASN A 56 0.30 2.78 26.86
C ASN A 56 -0.96 2.08 27.43
N THR A 57 -1.63 2.71 28.40
CA THR A 57 -2.93 2.23 28.91
C THR A 57 -4.13 2.83 28.17
N ALA A 58 -3.93 3.92 27.43
CA ALA A 58 -4.99 4.56 26.67
C ALA A 58 -5.00 4.03 25.23
N GLY A 59 -5.88 3.06 24.97
CA GLY A 59 -6.16 2.63 23.60
C GLY A 59 -6.83 3.74 22.78
N GLY A 60 -6.74 3.63 21.46
CA GLY A 60 -7.49 4.43 20.52
C GLY A 60 -6.72 5.64 19.99
N LEU A 61 -7.43 6.43 19.19
CA LEU A 61 -6.88 7.62 18.55
C LEU A 61 -6.61 8.73 19.56
N GLN A 62 -5.37 9.19 19.65
CA GLN A 62 -4.98 10.22 20.61
C GLN A 62 -5.23 11.63 20.08
N ALA A 63 -5.30 12.61 20.98
CA ALA A 63 -5.61 14.00 20.64
C ALA A 63 -4.65 14.62 19.62
N SER A 64 -3.40 14.15 19.57
CA SER A 64 -2.39 14.57 18.58
C SER A 64 -2.83 14.33 17.13
N CYS A 65 -3.77 13.40 16.91
CA CYS A 65 -4.22 12.97 15.60
C CYS A 65 -5.49 13.67 15.10
N LEU A 66 -6.11 14.55 15.89
CA LEU A 66 -7.41 15.15 15.56
C LEU A 66 -7.42 15.84 14.19
N GLN A 67 -6.34 16.55 13.84
CA GLN A 67 -6.23 17.24 12.54
C GLN A 67 -6.08 16.28 11.33
N TYR A 68 -5.76 15.02 11.56
CA TYR A 68 -5.57 13.98 10.53
C TYR A 68 -6.63 12.88 10.59
N GLN A 69 -7.72 13.08 11.35
CA GLN A 69 -8.70 12.03 11.64
C GLN A 69 -9.29 11.39 10.37
N LYS A 70 -9.51 12.18 9.31
CA LYS A 70 -10.01 11.67 8.03
C LYS A 70 -9.02 10.69 7.40
N GLN A 71 -7.75 11.10 7.24
CA GLN A 71 -6.69 10.27 6.66
C GLN A 71 -6.49 8.98 7.46
N ILE A 72 -6.54 9.07 8.79
CA ILE A 72 -6.38 7.92 9.67
C ILE A 72 -7.55 6.94 9.56
N ASN A 73 -8.79 7.44 9.50
CA ASN A 73 -9.96 6.61 9.28
C ASN A 73 -9.93 5.89 7.91
N GLU A 74 -9.46 6.58 6.88
CA GLU A 74 -9.21 5.98 5.56
C GLU A 74 -8.09 4.93 5.64
N ALA A 75 -7.01 5.19 6.37
CA ALA A 75 -5.91 4.24 6.57
C ALA A 75 -6.35 2.96 7.30
N PHE A 76 -7.17 3.09 8.37
CA PHE A 76 -7.77 1.93 9.05
C PHE A 76 -8.65 1.10 8.12
N THR A 77 -9.45 1.78 7.28
CA THR A 77 -10.32 1.11 6.31
C THR A 77 -9.49 0.33 5.29
N LYS A 78 -8.47 0.98 4.69
CA LYS A 78 -7.53 0.32 3.77
C LYS A 78 -6.78 -0.83 4.44
N CYS A 79 -6.33 -0.67 5.69
CA CYS A 79 -5.67 -1.74 6.44
C CYS A 79 -6.58 -2.98 6.55
N SER A 80 -7.83 -2.78 6.99
CA SER A 80 -8.79 -3.87 7.14
C SER A 80 -9.11 -4.54 5.80
N GLU A 81 -9.44 -3.76 4.78
CA GLU A 81 -9.76 -4.27 3.43
C GLU A 81 -8.61 -5.08 2.83
N ARG A 82 -7.37 -4.59 2.97
CA ARG A 82 -6.18 -5.28 2.45
C ARG A 82 -5.91 -6.59 3.19
N ALA A 83 -6.06 -6.59 4.51
CA ALA A 83 -5.93 -7.81 5.31
C ALA A 83 -7.02 -8.83 4.92
N GLU A 84 -8.25 -8.37 4.70
CA GLU A 84 -9.35 -9.20 4.21
C GLU A 84 -9.08 -9.80 2.84
N ASN A 85 -8.51 -9.03 1.91
CA ASN A 85 -8.14 -9.52 0.58
C ASN A 85 -7.13 -10.67 0.66
N VAL A 86 -6.15 -10.60 1.57
CA VAL A 86 -5.22 -11.73 1.81
C VAL A 86 -5.96 -12.91 2.40
N ILE A 87 -6.78 -12.71 3.44
CA ILE A 87 -7.55 -13.80 4.07
C ILE A 87 -8.42 -14.52 3.01
N ASN A 88 -9.05 -13.77 2.12
CA ASN A 88 -9.84 -14.31 1.02
C ASN A 88 -8.97 -15.10 0.03
N ALA A 89 -7.78 -14.59 -0.34
CA ALA A 89 -6.83 -15.32 -1.17
C ALA A 89 -6.42 -16.66 -0.53
N LEU A 90 -6.09 -16.66 0.76
CA LEU A 90 -5.72 -17.86 1.54
C LEU A 90 -6.91 -18.83 1.76
N GLU A 91 -8.14 -18.39 1.49
CA GLU A 91 -9.35 -19.20 1.49
C GLU A 91 -9.77 -19.65 0.08
N SER A 92 -8.90 -19.48 -0.91
CA SER A 92 -9.15 -19.81 -2.31
C SER A 92 -10.37 -19.10 -2.90
N LYS A 93 -10.66 -17.88 -2.43
CA LYS A 93 -11.67 -16.98 -3.02
C LYS A 93 -11.02 -16.11 -4.11
N ASP A 94 -11.84 -15.55 -5.01
CA ASP A 94 -11.38 -14.74 -6.15
C ASP A 94 -10.50 -13.56 -5.73
N PHE A 95 -9.39 -13.41 -6.45
CA PHE A 95 -8.26 -12.60 -6.04
C PHE A 95 -7.28 -12.37 -7.23
N PRO A 96 -6.62 -11.20 -7.42
CA PRO A 96 -6.72 -9.96 -6.65
C PRO A 96 -8.09 -9.29 -6.78
N SER A 97 -8.46 -8.51 -5.76
CA SER A 97 -9.73 -7.77 -5.73
C SER A 97 -9.69 -6.61 -6.73
N LYS A 98 -9.91 -6.91 -8.02
CA LYS A 98 -10.16 -5.87 -9.01
C LYS A 98 -11.63 -5.49 -8.94
N ASP A 99 -11.89 -4.17 -8.91
CA ASP A 99 -13.21 -3.55 -9.02
C ASP A 99 -14.18 -4.37 -9.91
N LYS A 100 -15.42 -4.49 -9.45
CA LYS A 100 -16.49 -5.42 -9.91
C LYS A 100 -17.00 -5.24 -11.37
N THR A 101 -16.14 -5.14 -12.37
CA THR A 101 -16.56 -5.05 -13.79
C THR A 101 -16.21 -6.27 -14.64
N VAL A 102 -15.71 -7.37 -14.06
CA VAL A 102 -15.56 -8.62 -14.82
C VAL A 102 -16.06 -9.81 -14.00
N GLN A 103 -17.23 -10.29 -14.39
CA GLN A 103 -17.79 -11.58 -14.00
C GLN A 103 -17.00 -12.75 -14.63
N GLU A 104 -17.11 -13.89 -13.95
CA GLU A 104 -17.05 -15.28 -14.44
C GLU A 104 -15.81 -16.14 -14.15
N THR A 105 -16.10 -17.14 -13.31
CA THR A 105 -15.51 -18.48 -13.16
C THR A 105 -14.15 -18.55 -12.47
N GLY A 106 -14.17 -19.28 -11.34
CA GLY A 106 -13.03 -19.53 -10.48
C GLY A 106 -11.80 -20.03 -11.23
N GLN A 107 -10.65 -19.60 -10.71
CA GLN A 107 -9.29 -19.69 -11.24
C GLN A 107 -8.97 -18.69 -12.37
N PRO A 108 -8.23 -17.59 -12.07
CA PRO A 108 -7.77 -16.66 -13.09
C PRO A 108 -6.80 -17.32 -14.07
N LYS A 109 -7.08 -17.16 -15.37
CA LYS A 109 -6.21 -17.51 -16.50
C LYS A 109 -4.81 -16.87 -16.36
N GLN A 110 -3.80 -17.66 -16.73
CA GLN A 110 -2.40 -17.28 -16.91
C GLN A 110 -2.28 -16.13 -17.92
N ASP A 111 -2.05 -14.92 -17.40
CA ASP A 111 -1.29 -13.83 -18.03
C ASP A 111 -1.23 -12.68 -17.01
N GLY A 112 -0.16 -12.64 -16.21
CA GLY A 112 0.18 -11.48 -15.37
C GLY A 112 -0.70 -11.17 -14.15
N LYS A 113 -1.57 -12.10 -13.70
CA LYS A 113 -2.34 -11.94 -12.45
C LYS A 113 -1.62 -12.57 -11.26
N GLU A 114 -1.71 -11.92 -10.11
CA GLU A 114 -1.29 -12.47 -8.81
C GLU A 114 -2.02 -13.79 -8.56
N THR A 115 -1.29 -14.83 -8.16
CA THR A 115 -1.86 -16.14 -7.77
C THR A 115 -1.59 -16.38 -6.29
N LEU A 116 -2.36 -17.25 -5.64
CA LEU A 116 -2.09 -17.63 -4.25
C LEU A 116 -0.66 -18.19 -4.08
N GLN A 117 -0.18 -18.96 -5.06
CA GLN A 117 1.18 -19.48 -5.05
C GLN A 117 2.21 -18.34 -5.09
N ARG A 118 2.07 -17.38 -6.02
CA ARG A 118 2.97 -16.22 -6.10
C ARG A 118 2.91 -15.37 -4.84
N LEU A 119 1.73 -15.14 -4.28
CA LEU A 119 1.55 -14.36 -3.06
C LEU A 119 2.33 -14.97 -1.89
N LEU A 120 2.29 -16.29 -1.75
CA LEU A 120 2.98 -17.01 -0.68
C LEU A 120 4.49 -17.12 -0.94
N GLU A 121 4.90 -17.41 -2.17
CA GLU A 121 6.30 -17.58 -2.54
C GLU A 121 7.03 -16.23 -2.51
N ASP A 122 6.48 -15.19 -3.15
CA ASP A 122 7.13 -13.89 -3.29
C ASP A 122 7.24 -13.16 -1.95
N TRP A 123 6.23 -13.21 -1.08
CA TRP A 123 6.22 -12.36 0.12
C TRP A 123 6.57 -13.10 1.41
N PHE A 124 6.45 -14.42 1.41
CA PHE A 124 6.66 -15.25 2.59
C PHE A 124 7.62 -16.42 2.36
N ASP A 125 8.12 -16.69 1.14
CA ASP A 125 8.94 -17.87 0.83
C ASP A 125 8.27 -19.16 1.32
N VAL A 126 6.95 -19.28 1.06
CA VAL A 126 6.09 -20.39 1.48
C VAL A 126 5.51 -21.09 0.26
N GLY A 127 5.70 -22.40 0.15
CA GLY A 127 5.04 -23.21 -0.87
C GLY A 127 3.56 -23.44 -0.57
N ILE A 128 2.75 -23.57 -1.63
CA ILE A 128 1.28 -23.75 -1.53
C ILE A 128 0.83 -24.95 -0.67
N ASN A 129 1.70 -25.93 -0.48
CA ASN A 129 1.43 -27.15 0.29
C ASN A 129 1.82 -27.03 1.78
N ASP A 130 2.48 -25.95 2.19
CA ASP A 130 2.88 -25.73 3.58
C ASP A 130 1.71 -25.16 4.41
N THR A 131 0.80 -26.06 4.75
CA THR A 131 -0.44 -25.71 5.48
C THR A 131 -0.19 -25.10 6.87
N GLU A 132 0.94 -25.42 7.52
CA GLU A 132 1.30 -24.87 8.82
C GLU A 132 1.60 -23.38 8.70
N ARG A 133 2.48 -23.00 7.78
CA ARG A 133 2.86 -21.59 7.55
C ARG A 133 1.73 -20.78 6.97
N ILE A 134 0.94 -21.36 6.07
CA ILE A 134 -0.27 -20.70 5.54
C ILE A 134 -1.25 -20.39 6.68
N THR A 135 -1.42 -21.32 7.63
CA THR A 135 -2.30 -21.12 8.79
C THR A 135 -1.77 -20.02 9.72
N GLU A 136 -0.46 -19.97 9.95
CA GLU A 136 0.22 -18.91 10.71
C GLU A 136 -0.03 -17.54 10.06
N ILE A 137 0.31 -17.37 8.78
CA ILE A 137 0.12 -16.12 8.02
C ILE A 137 -1.35 -15.67 8.07
N LYS A 138 -2.29 -16.61 7.85
CA LYS A 138 -3.72 -16.33 7.90
C LYS A 138 -4.17 -15.83 9.27
N LYS A 139 -3.66 -16.43 10.35
CA LYS A 139 -3.98 -16.02 11.73
C LYS A 139 -3.48 -14.60 12.01
N GLU A 140 -2.28 -14.27 11.55
CA GLU A 140 -1.74 -12.92 11.73
C GLU A 140 -2.56 -11.87 10.97
N TYR A 141 -2.91 -12.12 9.71
CA TYR A 141 -3.81 -11.21 8.96
C TYR A 141 -5.19 -11.07 9.59
N LYS A 142 -5.76 -12.14 10.15
CA LYS A 142 -7.03 -12.06 10.91
C LYS A 142 -6.89 -11.14 12.11
N SER A 143 -5.81 -11.28 12.88
CA SER A 143 -5.56 -10.44 14.05
C SER A 143 -5.37 -8.97 13.66
N ILE A 144 -4.61 -8.70 12.58
CA ILE A 144 -4.44 -7.36 12.02
C ILE A 144 -5.77 -6.77 11.56
N LYS A 145 -6.58 -7.54 10.81
CA LYS A 145 -7.90 -7.10 10.33
C LYS A 145 -8.80 -6.74 11.50
N GLU A 146 -8.93 -7.63 12.49
CA GLU A 146 -9.78 -7.43 13.68
C GLU A 146 -9.40 -6.15 14.44
N GLU A 147 -8.12 -5.82 14.51
CA GLU A 147 -7.67 -4.61 15.16
C GLU A 147 -7.90 -3.36 14.29
N CYS A 148 -7.65 -3.45 12.98
CA CYS A 148 -7.93 -2.37 12.05
C CYS A 148 -9.43 -2.05 11.93
N ASP A 149 -10.32 -3.05 12.09
CA ASP A 149 -11.78 -2.89 12.12
C ASP A 149 -12.27 -2.06 13.32
N LYS A 150 -11.50 -2.01 14.42
CA LYS A 150 -11.84 -1.19 15.59
C LYS A 150 -11.62 0.30 15.35
N LYS A 151 -10.86 0.67 14.31
CA LYS A 151 -10.56 2.07 13.94
C LYS A 151 -10.04 2.86 15.14
N GLU A 152 -10.65 4.01 15.43
CA GLU A 152 -10.31 4.88 16.57
C GLU A 152 -10.47 4.22 17.95
N LYS A 153 -11.05 3.02 18.04
CA LYS A 153 -11.22 2.23 19.27
C LYS A 153 -10.24 1.06 19.37
N THR A 154 -9.16 1.07 18.59
CA THR A 154 -8.07 0.09 18.74
C THR A 154 -7.56 0.04 20.19
N ARG A 155 -7.09 -1.12 20.62
CA ARG A 155 -6.46 -1.29 21.94
C ARG A 155 -5.12 -0.55 22.06
N PHE A 156 -4.51 -0.16 20.95
CA PHE A 156 -3.24 0.55 20.94
C PHE A 156 -3.46 2.06 20.91
N GLY A 157 -2.65 2.81 21.65
CA GLY A 157 -2.63 4.26 21.48
C GLY A 157 -2.04 4.61 20.11
N ILE A 158 -2.78 5.39 19.31
CA ILE A 158 -2.32 5.92 18.02
C ILE A 158 -1.94 7.40 18.18
N TYR A 159 -0.67 7.71 18.05
CA TYR A 159 -0.10 9.05 18.16
C TYR A 159 0.28 9.60 16.78
N CYS A 160 0.23 10.93 16.63
CA CYS A 160 0.54 11.62 15.36
C CYS A 160 1.49 12.78 15.63
N GLU A 161 2.74 12.63 15.21
CA GLU A 161 3.83 13.48 15.70
C GLU A 161 5.07 13.40 14.79
N ASP A 162 6.07 14.22 15.09
CA ASP A 162 7.33 14.25 14.35
C ASP A 162 8.17 13.02 14.69
N CYS A 163 8.83 12.45 13.68
CA CYS A 163 9.68 11.28 13.83
C CYS A 163 11.09 11.58 13.29
N PRO A 164 12.06 10.67 13.50
CA PRO A 164 13.33 10.73 12.79
C PRO A 164 13.12 10.81 11.27
N GLU A 165 14.10 11.38 10.58
CA GLU A 165 14.03 11.61 9.14
C GLU A 165 13.79 10.31 8.37
N ASN A 166 12.92 10.35 7.35
CA ASN A 166 12.50 9.21 6.51
C ASN A 166 11.72 8.08 7.21
N ILE A 167 11.30 8.27 8.46
CA ILE A 167 10.38 7.35 9.15
C ILE A 167 8.92 7.75 8.88
N LEU A 168 8.11 6.77 8.47
CA LEU A 168 6.68 6.94 8.18
C LEU A 168 5.78 6.52 9.36
N GLY A 169 6.24 5.56 10.14
CA GLY A 169 5.60 5.09 11.35
C GLY A 169 6.61 4.41 12.26
N GLN A 170 6.23 4.28 13.52
CA GLN A 170 6.94 3.47 14.50
C GLN A 170 5.95 2.74 15.40
N ALA A 171 6.34 1.58 15.91
CA ALA A 171 5.53 0.83 16.85
C ALA A 171 6.39 0.13 17.88
N TYR A 172 5.83 -0.10 19.05
CA TYR A 172 6.44 -1.00 20.02
C TYR A 172 5.89 -2.42 19.85
N GLY A 173 6.81 -3.36 19.62
CA GLY A 173 6.51 -4.77 19.34
C GLY A 173 5.64 -5.43 20.41
N GLY A 174 4.56 -6.07 19.97
CA GLY A 174 3.66 -6.91 20.79
C GLY A 174 2.72 -6.16 21.74
N THR A 175 2.93 -4.87 22.01
CA THR A 175 2.08 -4.13 22.95
C THR A 175 1.59 -2.77 22.46
N GLY A 176 2.12 -2.23 21.37
CA GLY A 176 1.96 -0.82 21.05
C GLY A 176 2.69 0.08 22.07
N PRO A 177 2.65 1.41 21.90
CA PRO A 177 1.77 2.18 21.04
C PRO A 177 2.24 2.22 19.58
N ILE A 178 1.45 2.85 18.71
CA ILE A 178 1.81 3.15 17.32
C ILE A 178 1.90 4.67 17.16
N ARG A 179 3.02 5.11 16.57
CA ARG A 179 3.30 6.48 16.18
C ARG A 179 3.20 6.57 14.66
N LEU A 180 2.26 7.36 14.16
CA LEU A 180 2.19 7.73 12.75
C LEU A 180 2.91 9.06 12.55
N CYS A 181 3.94 9.05 11.73
CA CYS A 181 4.80 10.21 11.55
C CYS A 181 4.12 11.24 10.66
N LYS A 182 4.29 12.54 10.95
CA LYS A 182 3.73 13.62 10.11
C LYS A 182 4.09 13.48 8.64
N LEU A 183 5.29 12.99 8.35
CA LEU A 183 5.73 12.71 6.98
C LEU A 183 4.76 11.81 6.21
N ALA A 184 4.26 10.73 6.85
CA ALA A 184 3.29 9.82 6.25
C ALA A 184 1.90 10.46 6.13
N LEU A 185 1.51 11.27 7.12
CA LEU A 185 0.20 11.91 7.19
C LEU A 185 0.06 13.04 6.15
N GLU A 186 1.13 13.79 5.91
CA GLU A 186 1.15 14.93 4.99
C GLU A 186 1.39 14.53 3.53
N ARG A 187 2.08 13.40 3.32
CA ARG A 187 2.37 12.87 1.98
C ARG A 187 1.46 11.70 1.58
N ASP A 188 0.41 11.43 2.36
CA ASP A 188 -0.51 10.34 2.06
C ASP A 188 -1.09 10.51 0.65
N ARG A 189 -0.91 9.47 -0.16
CA ARG A 189 -1.37 9.39 -1.53
C ARG A 189 -1.92 8.00 -1.75
N ARG A 190 -2.92 7.85 -2.60
CA ARG A 190 -3.44 6.51 -2.93
C ARG A 190 -2.33 5.66 -3.56
N SER A 191 -2.04 4.48 -2.98
CA SER A 191 -1.18 3.48 -3.62
C SER A 191 -1.76 3.07 -4.97
N THR A 192 -0.96 3.17 -6.03
CA THR A 192 -1.38 2.76 -7.39
C THR A 192 -0.68 1.50 -7.89
N ASN A 193 0.42 1.13 -7.25
CA ASN A 193 1.20 -0.07 -7.54
C ASN A 193 1.89 -0.56 -6.25
N ILE A 194 2.58 -1.69 -6.34
CA ILE A 194 3.23 -2.35 -5.21
C ILE A 194 4.37 -1.51 -4.57
N ARG A 195 4.98 -0.58 -5.32
CA ARG A 195 6.07 0.29 -4.83
C ARG A 195 5.58 1.57 -4.15
N ASP A 196 4.29 1.90 -4.28
CA ASP A 196 3.69 3.06 -3.64
C ASP A 196 3.10 2.69 -2.28
N VAL A 197 3.80 3.03 -1.19
CA VAL A 197 3.26 2.86 0.16
C VAL A 197 2.40 4.07 0.54
N ASP A 198 1.15 3.83 0.91
CA ASP A 198 0.24 4.84 1.46
C ASP A 198 0.09 4.68 2.98
N LEU A 199 -0.68 5.58 3.61
CA LEU A 199 -0.88 5.56 5.06
C LEU A 199 -1.54 4.26 5.55
N GLY A 200 -2.39 3.62 4.72
CA GLY A 200 -2.98 2.33 5.05
C GLY A 200 -1.95 1.20 5.07
N GLY A 201 -0.96 1.25 4.17
CA GLY A 201 0.18 0.32 4.14
C GLY A 201 1.11 0.55 5.34
N THR A 202 1.43 1.82 5.61
CA THR A 202 2.21 2.22 6.79
C THR A 202 1.52 1.72 8.06
N LEU A 203 0.23 1.97 8.23
CA LEU A 203 -0.53 1.51 9.39
C LEU A 203 -0.49 -0.01 9.53
N MET A 204 -0.68 -0.76 8.44
CA MET A 204 -0.60 -2.22 8.47
C MET A 204 0.77 -2.73 8.91
N HIS A 205 1.85 -2.14 8.40
CA HIS A 205 3.22 -2.45 8.80
C HIS A 205 3.38 -2.26 10.32
N GLU A 206 3.02 -1.09 10.85
CA GLU A 206 3.11 -0.82 12.28
C GLU A 206 2.18 -1.71 13.12
N MET A 207 1.00 -2.03 12.60
CA MET A 207 0.04 -2.90 13.28
C MET A 207 0.58 -4.34 13.40
N SER A 208 1.34 -4.81 12.40
CA SER A 208 2.02 -6.10 12.47
C SER A 208 3.06 -6.15 13.59
N HIS A 209 3.80 -5.07 13.83
CA HIS A 209 4.69 -4.98 15.00
C HIS A 209 3.89 -5.08 16.29
N ALA A 210 2.86 -4.26 16.43
CA ALA A 210 2.09 -4.15 17.67
C ALA A 210 1.30 -5.43 18.01
N ILE A 211 0.86 -6.19 17.00
CA ILE A 211 0.04 -7.40 17.18
C ILE A 211 0.89 -8.66 17.22
N SER A 212 1.75 -8.80 16.22
CA SER A 212 2.45 -10.05 15.90
C SER A 212 3.92 -10.02 16.31
N ASN A 213 4.39 -8.89 16.84
CA ASN A 213 5.78 -8.69 17.24
C ASN A 213 6.77 -9.02 16.10
N THR A 214 6.41 -8.59 14.88
CA THR A 214 7.29 -8.64 13.71
C THR A 214 8.50 -7.71 13.90
N ASN A 215 9.52 -7.93 13.08
CA ASN A 215 10.76 -7.18 13.00
C ASN A 215 10.84 -6.41 11.68
N ASP A 216 11.87 -5.58 11.56
CA ASP A 216 12.26 -4.86 10.35
C ASP A 216 13.48 -5.50 9.71
N THR A 217 13.32 -6.72 9.20
CA THR A 217 14.45 -7.52 8.68
C THR A 217 14.79 -7.16 7.23
N GLY A 218 13.82 -6.65 6.47
CA GLY A 218 14.03 -6.20 5.10
C GLY A 218 13.06 -5.08 4.74
N TYR A 219 13.60 -4.05 4.09
CA TYR A 219 12.84 -2.92 3.54
C TYR A 219 12.89 -2.88 2.01
N GLY A 220 11.77 -2.53 1.40
CA GLY A 220 11.56 -2.49 -0.04
C GLY A 220 11.23 -3.86 -0.63
N VAL A 221 10.62 -3.84 -1.82
CA VAL A 221 10.12 -5.02 -2.52
C VAL A 221 11.22 -6.08 -2.68
N THR A 222 12.38 -5.70 -3.24
CA THR A 222 13.48 -6.62 -3.50
C THR A 222 13.99 -7.30 -2.24
N LYS A 223 14.17 -6.57 -1.13
CA LYS A 223 14.66 -7.22 0.10
C LYS A 223 13.61 -8.14 0.69
N CYS A 224 12.35 -7.73 0.72
CA CYS A 224 11.26 -8.53 1.24
C CYS A 224 11.12 -9.85 0.49
N LYS A 225 11.19 -9.82 -0.86
CA LYS A 225 11.09 -11.04 -1.67
C LYS A 225 12.28 -12.00 -1.53
N ASN A 226 13.43 -11.48 -1.10
CA ASN A 226 14.62 -12.29 -0.87
C ASN A 226 14.73 -12.82 0.57
N LEU A 227 13.79 -12.48 1.46
CA LEU A 227 13.75 -13.04 2.81
C LEU A 227 13.39 -14.52 2.76
N LYS A 228 13.98 -15.31 3.66
CA LYS A 228 13.62 -16.72 3.86
C LYS A 228 12.43 -16.88 4.77
N THR A 229 11.70 -17.98 4.65
CA THR A 229 10.40 -18.22 5.29
C THR A 229 10.23 -17.62 6.68
N ARG A 230 11.12 -17.96 7.62
CA ARG A 230 11.05 -17.45 8.99
C ARG A 230 11.26 -15.93 9.08
N ALA A 231 12.23 -15.40 8.35
CA ALA A 231 12.50 -13.97 8.34
C ALA A 231 11.35 -13.21 7.67
N ALA A 232 10.78 -13.74 6.59
CA ALA A 232 9.66 -13.15 5.87
C ALA A 232 8.38 -13.10 6.73
N ILE A 233 8.03 -14.21 7.39
CA ILE A 233 6.90 -14.26 8.35
C ILE A 233 7.15 -13.38 9.57
N GLN A 234 8.41 -13.15 9.95
CA GLN A 234 8.76 -12.23 11.03
C GLN A 234 9.04 -10.80 10.54
N ASN A 235 8.77 -10.45 9.29
CA ASN A 235 9.04 -9.12 8.75
C ASN A 235 7.76 -8.32 8.56
N ALA A 236 7.68 -7.13 9.16
CA ALA A 236 6.48 -6.29 9.08
C ALA A 236 6.13 -5.89 7.65
N GLU A 237 7.14 -5.59 6.84
CA GLU A 237 6.92 -5.12 5.48
C GLU A 237 6.49 -6.23 4.51
N SER A 238 6.76 -7.50 4.83
CA SER A 238 6.21 -8.65 4.09
C SER A 238 4.69 -8.72 4.20
N TYR A 239 4.10 -8.39 5.36
CA TYR A 239 2.65 -8.29 5.50
C TYR A 239 2.06 -7.11 4.72
N MET A 240 2.73 -5.96 4.76
CA MET A 240 2.28 -4.80 4.00
C MET A 240 2.28 -5.09 2.50
N PHE A 241 3.38 -5.59 1.94
CA PHE A 241 3.47 -5.87 0.51
C PHE A 241 2.60 -7.07 0.11
N GLY A 242 2.53 -8.13 0.91
CA GLY A 242 1.58 -9.22 0.69
C GLY A 242 0.14 -8.69 0.56
N ALA A 243 -0.28 -7.75 1.40
CA ALA A 243 -1.62 -7.17 1.33
C ALA A 243 -1.81 -6.14 0.19
N LEU A 244 -0.74 -5.48 -0.25
CA LEU A 244 -0.77 -4.63 -1.45
C LEU A 244 -0.84 -5.47 -2.72
N ALA A 245 -0.01 -6.52 -2.85
CA ALA A 245 -0.12 -7.52 -3.90
C ALA A 245 -1.51 -8.16 -3.86
N ALA A 246 -2.04 -8.35 -2.65
CA ALA A 246 -3.41 -8.77 -2.45
C ALA A 246 -4.41 -7.86 -3.23
N THR A 247 -4.24 -6.57 -3.04
CA THR A 247 -5.28 -5.63 -3.43
C THR A 247 -5.10 -5.15 -4.87
N LEU A 248 -3.87 -4.95 -5.30
CA LEU A 248 -3.52 -4.31 -6.57
C LEU A 248 -2.94 -5.31 -7.59
N GLY A 249 -2.51 -6.48 -7.13
CA GLY A 249 -1.63 -7.39 -7.86
C GLY A 249 -0.16 -6.97 -7.77
N ASP A 250 0.75 -7.89 -8.06
CA ASP A 250 2.18 -7.62 -8.16
C ASP A 250 2.68 -7.71 -9.61
N ASN A 251 3.16 -6.57 -10.11
CA ASN A 251 3.75 -6.43 -11.44
C ASN A 251 5.28 -6.55 -11.46
N THR A 252 5.91 -6.86 -10.32
CA THR A 252 7.35 -7.08 -10.20
C THR A 252 7.69 -8.55 -10.40
N GLY A 253 8.93 -8.83 -10.82
CA GLY A 253 9.48 -10.17 -10.92
C GLY A 253 9.70 -10.82 -9.55
N PRO A 254 10.03 -12.12 -9.50
CA PRO A 254 10.24 -12.85 -8.24
C PRO A 254 11.35 -12.27 -7.36
N SER A 255 12.34 -11.57 -7.93
CA SER A 255 13.41 -10.89 -7.16
C SER A 255 13.16 -9.39 -6.99
N GLY A 256 11.96 -8.91 -7.37
CA GLY A 256 11.55 -7.50 -7.26
C GLY A 256 11.95 -6.60 -8.43
N GLU A 257 12.58 -7.16 -9.47
CA GLU A 257 12.92 -6.45 -10.71
C GLU A 257 11.70 -6.13 -11.58
N GLY A 258 11.77 -5.02 -12.33
CA GLY A 258 10.69 -4.60 -13.22
C GLY A 258 9.47 -4.06 -12.46
N GLY A 259 8.66 -3.25 -13.13
CA GLY A 259 7.50 -2.58 -12.54
C GLY A 259 7.36 -1.16 -13.04
#